data_AF-A0AAD4JRB5-F1
#
_entry.id   AF-A0AAD4JRB5-F1
#
_cell.length_a   1.000
_cell.length_b   1.000
_cell.length_c   1.000
_cell.angle_alpha   90.00
_cell.angle_beta   90.00
_cell.angle_gamma   90.00
#
_symmetry.space_group_name_H-M   'P 1'
#
loop_
_entity.id
_entity.type
_entity.pdbx_description
1 polymer ?
#
loop_
_entity_poly.entity_id
_entity_poly.type
_entity_poly.pdbx_seq_one_letter_code
_entity_poly.pdbx_strand_id
1 'polypeptide(L)'
;MLWNKKCSIFCLCISIWGTIQLLVMGVCLSLNALAFVDHLKLDETYDSVEDFRSDSDSVYQEVAVRFYATAALYGVFAMVSLICIR
;
A
#
# COMPACT_ATOMS: atom_id res chain seq x y z
N MET A 1 4.84 -8.38 -29.59
CA MET A 1 3.92 -9.10 -28.70
C MET A 1 2.66 -8.24 -28.54
N LEU A 2 1.79 -8.26 -29.56
CA LEU A 2 0.64 -7.36 -29.69
C LEU A 2 -0.59 -8.03 -29.06
N TRP A 3 -0.69 -7.97 -27.74
CA TRP A 3 -1.94 -8.36 -27.07
C TRP A 3 -2.99 -7.29 -27.40
N ASN A 4 -4.16 -7.71 -27.89
CA ASN A 4 -5.31 -6.89 -28.25
C ASN A 4 -5.46 -5.63 -27.38
N LYS A 5 -5.66 -4.45 -28.00
CA LYS A 5 -5.87 -3.14 -27.32
C LYS A 5 -6.85 -3.20 -26.12
N LYS A 6 -7.81 -4.12 -26.16
CA LYS A 6 -8.79 -4.38 -25.09
C LYS A 6 -8.15 -4.91 -23.79
N CYS A 7 -7.14 -5.78 -23.88
CA CYS A 7 -6.46 -6.36 -22.72
C CYS A 7 -5.53 -5.35 -22.05
N SER A 8 -4.92 -4.47 -22.86
CA SER A 8 -4.07 -3.37 -22.39
C SER A 8 -4.86 -2.34 -21.57
N ILE A 9 -6.08 -1.98 -21.99
CA ILE A 9 -6.97 -1.08 -21.22
C ILE A 9 -7.36 -1.70 -19.87
N PHE A 10 -7.67 -3.00 -19.86
CA PHE A 10 -8.01 -3.69 -18.61
C PHE A 10 -6.84 -3.71 -17.62
N CYS A 11 -5.63 -4.02 -18.09
CA CYS A 11 -4.42 -3.94 -17.25
C CYS A 11 -4.20 -2.54 -16.70
N LEU A 12 -4.47 -1.51 -17.51
CA LEU A 12 -4.34 -0.12 -17.10
C LEU A 12 -5.34 0.25 -16.00
N CYS A 13 -6.61 -0.16 -16.14
CA CYS A 13 -7.64 0.04 -15.13
C CYS A 13 -7.28 -0.67 -13.81
N ILE A 14 -6.81 -1.92 -13.85
CA ILE A 14 -6.35 -2.65 -12.66
C ILE A 14 -5.14 -1.95 -12.02
N SER A 15 -4.20 -1.47 -12.82
CA SER A 15 -3.01 -0.78 -12.29
C SER A 15 -3.38 0.52 -11.56
N ILE A 16 -4.31 1.31 -12.13
CA ILE A 16 -4.83 2.52 -11.49
C ILE A 16 -5.55 2.16 -10.19
N TRP A 17 -6.43 1.17 -10.24
CA TRP A 17 -7.17 0.70 -9.06
C TRP A 17 -6.23 0.23 -7.94
N GLY A 18 -5.23 -0.59 -8.26
CA GLY A 18 -4.23 -1.06 -7.31
C GLY A 18 -3.43 0.09 -6.68
N THR A 19 -3.08 1.10 -7.47
CA THR A 19 -2.39 2.29 -6.97
C THR A 19 -3.24 3.06 -5.96
N ILE A 20 -4.53 3.28 -6.27
CA ILE A 20 -5.46 3.97 -5.38
C ILE A 20 -5.64 3.17 -4.08
N GLN A 21 -5.83 1.86 -4.16
CA GLN A 21 -5.98 0.99 -2.99
C GLN A 21 -4.74 1.07 -2.08
N LEU A 22 -3.53 1.02 -2.65
CA LEU A 22 -2.28 1.10 -1.90
C LEU A 22 -2.13 2.46 -1.19
N LEU A 23 -2.51 3.56 -1.84
CA LEU A 23 -2.52 4.90 -1.23
C LEU A 23 -3.51 4.99 -0.08
N VAL A 24 -4.73 4.49 -0.27
CA VAL A 24 -5.75 4.47 0.80
C VAL A 24 -5.27 3.65 2.00
N MET A 25 -4.66 2.48 1.77
CA MET A 25 -4.07 1.69 2.86
C MET A 25 -2.93 2.43 3.56
N GLY A 26 -2.02 3.07 2.82
CA GLY A 26 -0.95 3.88 3.41
C GLY A 26 -1.47 5.00 4.31
N VAL A 27 -2.55 5.68 3.91
CA VAL A 27 -3.22 6.71 4.71
C VAL A 27 -3.89 6.12 5.95
N CYS A 28 -4.62 5.01 5.82
CA CYS A 28 -5.25 4.34 6.96
C CYS A 28 -4.20 3.87 8.00
N LEU A 29 -3.06 3.36 7.54
CA LEU A 29 -1.94 2.97 8.41
C LEU A 29 -1.29 4.19 9.09
N SER A 30 -1.17 5.31 8.37
CA SER A 30 -0.65 6.56 8.95
C SER A 30 -1.55 7.14 10.04
N LEU A 31 -2.85 6.82 10.00
CA LEU A 31 -3.83 7.20 11.02
C LEU A 31 -3.92 6.18 12.17
N ASN A 32 -3.03 5.18 12.23
CA ASN A 32 -3.09 4.11 13.22
C ASN A 32 -4.47 3.43 13.26
N ALA A 33 -5.09 3.21 12.10
CA ALA A 33 -6.45 2.66 12.03
C ALA A 33 -6.48 1.23 12.61
N LEU A 34 -7.32 1.04 13.64
CA LEU A 34 -7.52 -0.26 14.33
C LEU A 34 -7.84 -1.42 13.37
N ALA A 35 -8.40 -1.15 12.19
CA ALA A 35 -8.68 -2.15 11.17
C ALA A 35 -7.44 -2.92 10.67
N PHE A 36 -6.23 -2.39 10.89
CA PHE A 36 -4.97 -3.04 10.51
C PHE A 36 -4.23 -3.68 11.66
N VAL A 37 -4.70 -3.53 12.90
CA VAL A 37 -3.92 -3.91 14.09
C VAL A 37 -3.66 -5.42 14.13
N ASP A 38 -4.65 -6.23 13.75
CA ASP A 38 -4.54 -7.69 13.64
C ASP A 38 -3.58 -8.16 12.53
N HIS A 39 -3.25 -7.28 11.58
CA HIS A 39 -2.32 -7.57 10.49
C HIS A 39 -0.89 -7.12 10.77
N LEU A 40 -0.67 -6.31 11.81
CA LEU A 40 0.66 -5.94 12.26
C LEU A 40 1.29 -7.10 13.03
N LYS A 41 2.59 -7.33 12.79
CA LYS A 41 3.38 -8.27 13.58
C LYS A 41 3.76 -7.60 14.89
N LEU A 42 2.82 -7.56 15.82
CA LEU A 42 3.05 -7.14 17.20
C LEU A 42 3.52 -8.35 18.01
N ASP A 43 4.36 -8.12 19.01
CA ASP A 43 4.72 -9.17 19.96
C ASP A 43 3.48 -9.65 20.73
N GLU A 44 3.39 -10.95 21.05
CA GLU A 44 2.23 -11.51 21.73
C GLU A 44 2.18 -11.12 23.22
N THR A 45 3.29 -10.66 23.80
CA THR A 45 3.37 -10.35 25.24
C THR A 45 3.97 -8.97 25.49
N TYR A 46 3.15 -8.04 25.98
CA TYR A 46 3.60 -6.75 26.49
C TYR A 46 3.32 -6.63 27.99
N ASP A 47 4.31 -6.18 28.75
CA ASP A 47 4.23 -6.00 30.21
C ASP A 47 3.36 -4.77 30.58
N SER A 48 3.24 -3.79 29.67
CA SER A 48 2.50 -2.55 29.86
C SER A 48 1.76 -2.08 28.61
N VAL A 49 0.60 -1.44 28.80
CA VAL A 49 -0.23 -0.86 27.73
C VAL A 49 0.48 0.29 27.02
N GLU A 50 1.36 1.02 27.73
CA GLU A 50 2.15 2.11 27.15
C GLU A 50 3.22 1.59 26.18
N ASP A 51 3.88 0.48 26.52
CA ASP A 51 4.87 -0.16 25.65
C ASP A 51 4.22 -0.75 24.40
N PHE A 52 3.05 -1.39 24.54
CA PHE A 52 2.26 -1.86 23.41
C PHE A 52 1.90 -0.71 22.46
N ARG A 53 1.49 0.44 22.99
CA ARG A 53 1.09 1.60 22.19
C ARG A 53 2.27 2.21 21.45
N SER A 54 3.43 2.32 22.12
CA SER A 54 4.63 2.88 21.53
C SER A 54 5.19 1.97 20.43
N ASP A 55 5.23 0.66 20.66
CA ASP A 55 5.70 -0.29 19.65
C ASP A 55 4.76 -0.32 18.45
N SER A 56 3.44 -0.38 18.71
CA SER A 56 2.42 -0.35 17.66
C SER A 56 2.56 0.86 16.75
N ASP A 57 2.68 2.06 17.31
CA ASP A 57 2.82 3.30 16.51
C ASP A 57 4.07 3.25 15.60
N SER A 58 5.18 2.71 16.11
CA SER A 58 6.41 2.54 15.32
C SER A 58 6.23 1.57 14.15
N VAL A 59 5.56 0.44 14.38
CA VAL A 59 5.30 -0.58 13.36
C VAL A 59 4.29 -0.06 12.33
N TYR A 60 3.27 0.68 12.75
CA TYR A 60 2.31 1.34 11.86
C TYR A 60 3.00 2.31 10.89
N GLN A 61 3.92 3.14 11.40
CA GLN A 61 4.68 4.06 10.57
C GLN A 61 5.59 3.32 9.58
N GLU A 62 6.31 2.28 10.03
CA GLU A 62 7.17 1.49 9.14
C GLU A 62 6.37 0.85 8.00
N VAL A 63 5.23 0.26 8.33
CA VAL A 63 4.35 -0.38 7.35
C VAL A 63 3.73 0.66 6.41
N ALA A 64 3.26 1.80 6.92
CA ALA A 64 2.73 2.90 6.10
C ALA A 64 3.75 3.39 5.05
N VAL A 65 5.02 3.58 5.45
CA VAL A 65 6.09 4.00 4.54
C VAL A 65 6.30 2.98 3.41
N ARG A 66 6.27 1.68 3.71
CA ARG A 66 6.38 0.61 2.69
C ARG A 66 5.23 0.65 1.70
N PHE A 67 4.01 0.90 2.16
CA PHE A 67 2.85 1.04 1.28
C PHE A 67 2.95 2.28 0.38
N TYR A 68 3.38 3.42 0.91
CA TYR A 68 3.61 4.63 0.09
C TYR A 68 4.72 4.43 -0.94
N ALA A 69 5.84 3.81 -0.57
CA ALA A 69 6.91 3.49 -1.51
C ALA A 69 6.43 2.55 -2.63
N THR A 70 5.63 1.54 -2.29
CA THR A 70 5.03 0.63 -3.26
C THR A 70 4.03 1.35 -4.17
N ALA A 71 3.18 2.22 -3.62
CA ALA A 71 2.25 3.03 -4.39
C ALA A 71 2.97 3.95 -5.38
N ALA A 72 4.09 4.57 -4.97
CA ALA A 72 4.92 5.40 -5.85
C ALA A 72 5.52 4.57 -7.01
N LEU A 73 6.05 3.36 -6.72
CA LEU A 73 6.55 2.45 -7.75
C LEU A 73 5.44 2.06 -8.74
N TYR A 74 4.27 1.66 -8.25
CA TYR A 74 3.13 1.34 -9.11
C TYR A 74 2.69 2.54 -9.95
N GLY A 75 2.70 3.75 -9.39
CA GLY A 75 2.43 4.99 -10.12
C GLY A 75 3.44 5.21 -11.27
N VAL A 76 4.73 5.00 -11.04
CA VAL A 76 5.76 5.08 -12.08
C VAL A 76 5.54 4.03 -13.17
N PHE A 77 5.28 2.77 -12.80
CA PHE A 77 4.99 1.70 -13.77
C PHE A 77 3.74 2.00 -14.60
N ALA A 78 2.69 2.55 -13.99
CA ALA A 78 1.49 2.96 -14.69
C ALA A 78 1.78 4.10 -15.70
N MET A 79 2.60 5.08 -15.31
CA MET A 79 3.03 6.16 -16.20
C MET A 79 3.87 5.65 -17.39
N VAL A 80 4.84 4.77 -17.14
CA VAL A 80 5.64 4.14 -18.20
C VAL A 80 4.75 3.33 -19.14
N SER A 81 3.82 2.56 -18.58
CA SER A 81 2.86 1.76 -19.38
C SER A 81 1.97 2.66 -20.25
N LEU A 82 1.50 3.80 -19.71
CA LEU A 82 0.75 4.81 -20.45
C LEU A 82 1.56 5.40 -21.61
N ILE A 83 2.84 5.69 -21.40
CA ILE A 83 3.74 6.22 -22.43
C ILE A 83 4.00 5.17 -23.52
N CYS A 84 4.23 3.91 -23.15
CA CYS A 84 4.47 2.84 -24.14
C CYS A 84 3.21 2.44 -24.95
N ILE A 85 2.02 2.69 -24.41
CA ILE A 85 0.74 2.45 -25.10
C ILE A 85 0.39 3.57 -26.10
N ARG A 86 0.89 4.79 -25.85
CA ARG A 86 0.61 5.99 -26.65
C ARG A 86 1.46 6.04 -27.92
#